data_AF-A0A3S9IF49-F1
#
_entry.id   AF-A0A3S9IF49-F1
#
_cell.length_a   1.000
_cell.length_b   1.000
_cell.length_c   1.000
_cell.angle_alpha   90.00
_cell.angle_beta   90.00
_cell.angle_gamma   90.00
#
_symmetry.space_group_name_H-M   'P 1'
#
loop_
_entity.id
_entity.type
_entity.pdbx_description
1 polymer ?
#
loop_
_entity_poly.entity_id
_entity_poly.type
_entity_poly.pdbx_seq_one_letter_code
_entity_poly.pdbx_strand_id
1 'polypeptide(L)' 'MPRVGWSVEQRAAVKRYMLFTTIFAVIGVAFSVFLIALGIKGGWVLLGMVVCIYAATRLFVGNVKRNQP' A
#
# COMPACT_ATOMS: atom_id res chain seq x y z
N MET A 1 -28.04 5.76 -0.26
CA MET A 1 -27.22 6.06 -1.47
C MET A 1 -27.01 4.75 -2.23
N PRO A 2 -27.33 4.67 -3.53
CA PRO A 2 -27.05 3.47 -4.30
C PRO A 2 -25.54 3.23 -4.26
N ARG A 3 -25.12 2.03 -3.85
CA ARG A 3 -23.70 1.65 -3.78
C ARG A 3 -23.22 1.40 -5.21
N VAL A 4 -22.74 2.44 -5.89
CA VAL A 4 -22.11 2.29 -7.20
C VAL A 4 -20.75 1.64 -6.95
N GLY A 5 -20.68 0.32 -7.14
CA GLY A 5 -19.42 -0.43 -7.10
C GLY A 5 -18.49 0.00 -8.24
N TRP A 6 -17.20 -0.32 -8.13
CA TRP A 6 -16.25 -0.02 -9.21
C TRP A 6 -16.59 -0.76 -10.49
N SER A 7 -16.46 -0.06 -11.61
CA SER A 7 -16.50 -0.66 -12.95
C SER A 7 -15.36 -1.66 -13.13
N VAL A 8 -15.48 -2.54 -14.14
CA VAL A 8 -14.44 -3.53 -14.48
C VAL A 8 -13.11 -2.85 -14.79
N GLU A 9 -13.13 -1.72 -15.51
CA GLU A 9 -11.95 -0.93 -15.84
C GLU A 9 -11.28 -0.34 -14.60
N GLN A 10 -12.07 0.22 -13.67
CA GLN A 10 -11.55 0.75 -12.40
C GLN A 10 -10.90 -0.36 -11.55
N ARG A 11 -11.50 -1.54 -11.49
CA ARG A 11 -10.91 -2.69 -10.78
C ARG A 11 -9.57 -3.12 -11.39
N ALA A 12 -9.47 -3.14 -12.73
CA ALA A 12 -8.23 -3.47 -13.42
C ALA A 12 -7.13 -2.43 -13.17
N ALA A 13 -7.47 -1.15 -13.21
CA ALA A 13 -6.56 -0.06 -12.89
C ALA A 13 -6.06 -0.15 -11.44
N VAL A 14 -6.97 -0.31 -10.47
CA VAL A 14 -6.60 -0.46 -9.05
C VAL A 14 -5.72 -1.68 -8.83
N LYS A 15 -5.98 -2.80 -9.51
CA LYS A 15 -5.12 -3.99 -9.41
C LYS A 15 -3.69 -3.71 -9.88
N ARG A 16 -3.52 -2.98 -10.99
CA ARG A 16 -2.20 -2.59 -11.51
C ARG A 16 -1.49 -1.64 -10.55
N TYR A 17 -2.19 -0.62 -10.04
CA TYR A 17 -1.61 0.32 -9.09
C TYR A 17 -1.24 -0.36 -7.77
N MET A 18 -2.09 -1.24 -7.24
CA MET A 18 -1.77 -2.01 -6.03
C MET A 18 -0.52 -2.87 -6.21
N LEU A 19 -0.32 -3.47 -7.38
CA LEU A 19 0.90 -4.22 -7.68
C LEU A 19 2.14 -3.31 -7.66
N PHE A 20 2.06 -2.15 -8.30
CA PHE A 20 3.14 -1.16 -8.26
C PHE A 20 3.44 -0.67 -6.84
N THR A 21 2.40 -0.31 -6.07
CA THR A 21 2.53 0.11 -4.67
C THR A 21 3.13 -0.99 -3.80
N THR A 22 2.78 -2.26 -4.05
CA THR A 22 3.36 -3.40 -3.32
C THR A 22 4.84 -3.54 -3.62
N ILE A 23 5.25 -3.47 -4.89
CA ILE A 23 6.68 -3.53 -5.27
C ILE A 23 7.43 -2.37 -4.60
N PHE A 24 6.89 -1.17 -4.66
CA PHE A 24 7.52 0.00 -4.04
C PHE A 24 7.62 -0.14 -2.51
N ALA A 25 6.58 -0.67 -1.86
CA ALA A 25 6.60 -0.95 -0.43
C ALA A 25 7.67 -1.98 -0.05
N VAL A 26 7.82 -3.06 -0.83
CA VAL A 26 8.87 -4.07 -0.61
C VAL A 26 10.27 -3.44 -0.72
N ILE A 27 10.51 -2.63 -1.75
CA ILE A 27 11.78 -1.92 -1.91
C ILE A 27 12.02 -0.95 -0.75
N GLY A 28 11.00 -0.19 -0.36
CA GLY A 28 11.09 0.75 0.77
C GLY A 28 11.37 0.06 2.11
N VAL A 29 10.78 -1.11 2.35
CA VAL A 29 11.07 -1.94 3.54
C VAL A 29 12.51 -2.47 3.48
N ALA A 30 12.94 -3.02 2.34
CA ALA A 30 14.31 -3.53 2.18
C ALA A 30 15.36 -2.42 2.41
N PHE A 31 15.13 -1.24 1.85
CA PHE A 31 15.99 -0.08 2.06
C PHE A 31 15.97 0.40 3.52
N SER A 32 14.80 0.40 4.17
CA SER A 32 14.70 0.77 5.59
C SER A 32 15.48 -0.20 6.48
N VAL A 33 15.38 -1.52 6.23
CA VAL A 33 16.14 -2.55 6.95
C VAL A 33 17.64 -2.34 6.76
N PHE A 34 18.08 -2.04 5.53
CA PHE A 34 19.48 -1.71 5.24
C PHE A 34 19.96 -0.49 6.05
N LEU A 35 19.18 0.60 6.09
CA LEU A 35 19.52 1.79 6.88
C LEU A 35 19.59 1.49 8.39
N ILE A 36 18.67 0.66 8.90
CA ILE A 36 18.68 0.23 10.31
C ILE A 36 19.94 -0.58 10.61
N ALA A 37 20.34 -1.49 9.71
CA ALA A 37 21.56 -2.28 9.86
C ALA A 37 22.83 -1.40 9.89
N LEU A 38 22.83 -0.27 9.16
CA LEU A 38 23.89 0.73 9.21
C LEU A 38 23.84 1.64 10.45
N GLY A 39 22.90 1.43 11.37
CA GLY A 39 22.74 2.24 12.59
C GLY A 39 22.08 3.59 12.37
N ILE A 40 21.49 3.84 11.19
CA ILE A 40 20.85 5.11 10.85
C ILE A 40 19.43 5.13 11.44
N LYS A 41 19.22 5.95 12.47
CA LYS A 41 17.92 6.09 13.17
C LYS A 41 16.75 6.43 12.23
N GLY A 42 17.02 7.13 11.12
CA GLY A 42 16.02 7.45 10.10
C GLY A 42 15.38 6.25 9.42
N GLY A 43 16.04 5.08 9.42
CA GLY A 43 15.50 3.84 8.86
C GLY A 43 14.22 3.38 9.57
N TRP A 44 14.10 3.58 10.88
CA TRP A 44 12.89 3.27 11.64
C TRP A 44 11.71 4.17 11.26
N VAL A 45 11.98 5.46 11.03
CA VAL A 45 10.95 6.43 10.61
C VAL A 45 10.45 6.08 9.21
N LEU A 46 11.38 5.80 8.29
CA LEU A 46 11.04 5.38 6.93
C LEU A 46 10.23 4.09 6.93
N LEU A 47 10.65 3.09 7.72
CA LEU A 47 9.93 1.82 7.84
C LEU A 47 8.50 2.03 8.33
N GLY A 48 8.33 2.81 9.40
CA GLY A 48 7.02 3.14 9.95
C GLY A 48 6.11 3.82 8.92
N MET A 49 6.64 4.82 8.21
CA MET A 49 5.90 5.54 7.18
C MET A 49 5.45 4.62 6.02
N VAL A 50 6.36 3.79 5.50
CA VAL A 50 6.06 2.84 4.41
C VAL A 50 4.97 1.85 4.85
N VAL A 51 5.09 1.28 6.05
CA VAL A 51 4.11 0.32 6.58
C VAL A 51 2.75 1.00 6.79
N CYS A 52 2.71 2.20 7.37
CA CYS A 52 1.46 2.93 7.59
C CYS A 52 0.73 3.27 6.29
N ILE A 53 1.44 3.81 5.29
CA ILE A 53 0.84 4.18 3.99
C ILE A 53 0.34 2.93 3.27
N TYR A 54 1.14 1.86 3.28
CA TYR A 54 0.75 0.60 2.63
C TYR A 54 -0.48 -0.03 3.31
N ALA A 55 -0.50 -0.06 4.64
CA ALA A 55 -1.63 -0.58 5.42
C ALA A 55 -2.91 0.23 5.16
N ALA A 56 -2.83 1.57 5.20
CA ALA A 56 -3.97 2.44 4.91
C ALA A 56 -4.53 2.20 3.50
N THR A 57 -3.65 2.11 2.50
CA THR A 57 -4.03 1.83 1.10
C THR A 57 -4.72 0.47 0.98
N ARG A 58 -4.16 -0.57 1.61
CA ARG A 58 -4.71 -1.93 1.59
C ARG A 58 -6.07 -2.00 2.27
N LEU A 59 -6.24 -1.33 3.41
CA LEU A 59 -7.51 -1.27 4.14
C LEU A 59 -8.58 -0.54 3.33
N PHE A 60 -8.24 0.60 2.72
CA PHE A 60 -9.16 1.35 1.87
C PHE A 60 -9.66 0.50 0.70
N VAL A 61 -8.74 -0.07 -0.09
CA VAL A 61 -9.09 -0.90 -1.25
C VAL A 61 -9.86 -2.16 -0.81
N GLY A 62 -9.49 -2.78 0.30
CA GLY A 62 -10.18 -3.94 0.86
C GLY A 62 -11.62 -3.64 1.29
N ASN A 63 -11.83 -2.50 1.96
CA ASN A 63 -13.15 -2.05 2.38
C ASN A 63 -14.04 -1.71 1.18
N VAL A 64 -13.48 -1.07 0.15
CA VAL A 64 -14.21 -0.79 -1.08
C VAL A 64 -14.61 -2.09 -1.78
N LYS A 65 -13.69 -3.07 -1.91
CA LYS A 65 -13.99 -4.39 -2.48
C LYS A 65 -15.09 -5.13 -1.70
N ARG A 66 -15.06 -5.09 -0.37
CA ARG A 66 -16.05 -5.77 0.49
C ARG A 66 -17.45 -5.16 0.40
N ASN A 67 -17.53 -3.87 0.10
CA ASN A 67 -18.78 -3.12 -0.01
C ASN A 67 -19.32 -3.02 -1.45
N GLN A 68 -18.71 -3.69 -2.42
CA GLN A 68 -19.26 -3.81 -3.77
C GLN A 68 -20.54 -4.66 -3.74
N PRO A 69 -21.62 -4.21 -4.43
CA PRO A 69 -22.83 -5.01 -4.59
C PRO A 69 -22.60 -6.25 -5.46
#